data_AF-A0AB35IP04-F1
#
_entry.id   AF-A0AB35IP04-F1
#
_cell.length_a   1.000
_cell.length_b   1.000
_cell.length_c   1.000
_cell.angle_alpha   90.00
_cell.angle_beta   90.00
_cell.angle_gamma   90.00
#
_symmetry.space_group_name_H-M   'P 1'
#
loop_
_entity.id
_entity.type
_entity.pdbx_description
1 polymer ?
#
loop_
_entity_poly.entity_id
_entity_poly.type
_entity_poly.pdbx_seq_one_letter_code
_entity_poly.pdbx_strand_id
1 'polypeptide(L)'
;MSINRLFETIYYLIEHKQTTAKELAEHFEVSTRTIYRDLDRLIVAGFPIYANQGAKGGIYIDSEFVLDKMTFSDDEQNQILMALQCIERLQDRDEAGLIDKMAALFNKNKLDWIEVDFTTWHYNNSQNEKFETIKKAIFEQKEIKFKYINSYGEKSQRCVFPNKLFFKANTWYLQGYCLQKNSYRVFRLTRIIELLTASNSFQLEEIALPPKINKIPNLNTPRIKVILKFDKSIGSVVFDEFGDGVICEDTAGNYIVSSVVPDDYWLISFILSFGSKVEVIEPQDLKDKVIIEINKIKAVYKQT
;
A
#
# COMPACT_ATOMS: atom_id res chain seq x y z
N MET A 1 7.70 -33.03 -22.84
CA MET A 1 6.23 -33.07 -22.62
C MET A 1 5.90 -31.83 -21.82
N SER A 2 5.18 -30.86 -22.37
CA SER A 2 5.08 -29.53 -21.74
C SER A 2 3.76 -29.40 -20.97
N ILE A 3 3.85 -29.10 -19.67
CA ILE A 3 2.72 -28.60 -18.85
C ILE A 3 2.00 -27.45 -19.58
N ASN A 4 2.72 -26.65 -20.37
CA ASN A 4 2.15 -25.55 -21.14
C ASN A 4 1.07 -26.03 -22.11
N ARG A 5 1.23 -27.18 -22.77
CA ARG A 5 0.23 -27.67 -23.74
C ARG A 5 -1.09 -28.06 -23.06
N LEU A 6 -1.04 -28.58 -21.83
CA LEU A 6 -2.25 -28.89 -21.05
C LEU A 6 -2.99 -27.61 -20.69
N PHE A 7 -2.26 -26.57 -20.25
CA PHE A 7 -2.83 -25.26 -19.96
C PHE A 7 -3.41 -24.59 -21.21
N GLU A 8 -2.68 -24.60 -22.33
CA GLU A 8 -3.14 -24.06 -23.60
C GLU A 8 -4.37 -24.82 -24.13
N THR A 9 -4.44 -26.14 -23.94
CA THR A 9 -5.62 -26.93 -24.33
C THR A 9 -6.86 -26.48 -23.57
N ILE A 10 -6.74 -26.20 -22.26
CA ILE A 10 -7.85 -25.67 -21.46
C ILE A 10 -8.29 -24.31 -22.00
N TYR A 11 -7.34 -23.39 -22.22
CA TYR A 11 -7.64 -22.05 -22.74
C TYR A 11 -8.30 -22.09 -24.12
N TYR A 12 -7.79 -22.93 -25.01
CA TYR A 12 -8.33 -23.12 -26.34
C TYR A 12 -9.80 -23.59 -26.31
N LEU A 13 -10.12 -24.56 -25.43
CA LEU A 13 -11.48 -25.08 -25.25
C LEU A 13 -12.43 -24.02 -24.66
N ILE A 14 -11.94 -23.15 -23.78
CA ILE A 14 -12.71 -22.03 -23.22
C ILE A 14 -13.07 -21.02 -24.32
N GLU A 15 -12.10 -20.64 -25.14
CA GLU A 15 -12.25 -19.61 -26.17
C GLU A 15 -13.15 -20.08 -27.33
N HIS A 16 -12.94 -21.31 -27.81
CA HIS A 16 -13.60 -21.81 -29.02
C HIS A 16 -14.96 -22.47 -28.75
N LYS A 17 -15.31 -22.71 -27.47
CA LYS A 17 -16.52 -23.40 -26.96
C LYS A 17 -16.69 -24.85 -27.41
N GLN A 18 -16.36 -25.18 -28.65
CA GLN A 18 -16.43 -26.52 -29.22
C GLN A 18 -15.40 -26.65 -30.35
N THR A 19 -14.60 -27.72 -30.34
CA THR A 19 -13.55 -28.00 -31.35
C THR A 19 -13.46 -29.48 -31.66
N THR A 20 -12.62 -29.91 -32.61
CA THR A 20 -12.33 -31.31 -32.88
C THR A 20 -10.91 -31.72 -32.45
N ALA A 21 -10.68 -33.02 -32.25
CA ALA A 21 -9.34 -33.53 -31.95
C ALA A 21 -8.36 -33.24 -33.10
N LYS A 22 -8.87 -33.08 -34.33
CA LYS A 22 -8.08 -32.77 -35.51
C LYS A 22 -7.63 -31.31 -35.50
N GLU A 23 -8.54 -30.38 -35.17
CA GLU A 23 -8.21 -28.95 -35.03
C GLU A 23 -7.20 -28.72 -33.91
N LEU A 24 -7.38 -29.37 -32.75
CA LEU A 24 -6.40 -29.31 -31.66
C LEU A 24 -5.04 -29.90 -32.09
N ALA A 25 -5.04 -30.99 -32.85
CA ALA A 25 -3.82 -31.62 -33.34
C ALA A 25 -3.07 -30.71 -34.34
N GLU A 26 -3.80 -30.04 -35.23
CA GLU A 26 -3.27 -29.05 -36.17
C GLU A 26 -2.74 -27.81 -35.43
N HIS A 27 -3.47 -27.30 -34.45
CA HIS A 27 -3.08 -26.13 -33.66
C HIS A 27 -1.79 -26.36 -32.85
N PHE A 28 -1.67 -27.53 -32.22
CA PHE A 28 -0.52 -27.87 -31.39
C PHE A 28 0.61 -28.60 -32.15
N GLU A 29 0.48 -28.79 -33.47
CA GLU A 29 1.43 -29.53 -34.31
C GLU A 29 1.77 -30.93 -33.77
N VAL A 30 0.76 -31.65 -33.28
CA VAL A 30 0.91 -33.00 -32.70
C VAL A 30 -0.07 -33.98 -33.33
N SER A 31 0.10 -35.27 -33.04
CA SER A 31 -0.89 -36.27 -33.45
C SER A 31 -2.18 -36.17 -32.63
N THR A 32 -3.31 -36.55 -33.24
CA THR A 32 -4.60 -36.70 -32.53
C THR A 32 -4.50 -37.64 -31.34
N ARG A 33 -3.66 -38.68 -31.42
CA ARG A 33 -3.34 -39.58 -30.30
C ARG A 33 -2.71 -38.84 -29.11
N THR A 34 -1.90 -37.81 -29.37
CA THR A 34 -1.32 -36.97 -28.32
C THR A 34 -2.39 -36.10 -27.66
N ILE A 35 -3.30 -35.53 -28.46
CA ILE A 35 -4.45 -34.76 -27.94
C ILE A 35 -5.31 -35.63 -27.03
N TYR A 36 -5.74 -36.81 -27.47
CA TYR A 36 -6.55 -37.69 -26.61
C TYR A 36 -5.86 -38.04 -25.29
N ARG A 37 -4.55 -38.34 -25.32
CA ARG A 37 -3.78 -38.60 -24.11
C ARG A 37 -3.72 -37.38 -23.17
N ASP A 38 -3.70 -36.18 -23.72
CA ASP A 38 -3.68 -34.95 -22.93
C ASP A 38 -5.07 -34.65 -22.34
N LEU A 39 -6.14 -34.87 -23.11
CA LEU A 39 -7.53 -34.78 -22.61
C LEU A 39 -7.79 -35.79 -21.49
N ASP A 40 -7.34 -37.03 -21.63
CA ASP A 40 -7.47 -38.06 -20.58
C ASP A 40 -6.82 -37.61 -19.27
N ARG A 41 -5.67 -36.94 -19.34
CA ARG A 41 -4.98 -36.42 -18.15
C ARG A 41 -5.73 -35.27 -17.49
N LEU A 42 -6.32 -34.39 -18.29
CA LEU A 42 -7.15 -33.30 -17.79
C LEU A 42 -8.41 -33.85 -17.12
N ILE A 43 -9.05 -34.86 -17.71
CA ILE A 43 -10.20 -35.56 -17.11
C ILE A 43 -9.81 -36.19 -15.77
N VAL A 44 -8.68 -36.91 -15.72
CA VAL A 44 -8.15 -37.49 -14.46
C VAL A 44 -7.80 -36.41 -13.42
N ALA A 45 -7.38 -35.23 -13.85
CA ALA A 45 -7.13 -34.08 -12.98
C ALA A 45 -8.43 -33.34 -12.56
N GLY A 46 -9.61 -33.84 -12.94
CA GLY A 46 -10.90 -33.30 -12.54
C GLY A 46 -11.39 -32.13 -13.40
N PHE A 47 -10.94 -32.00 -14.65
CA PHE A 47 -11.53 -31.09 -15.63
C PHE A 47 -12.69 -31.79 -16.38
N PRO A 48 -13.93 -31.24 -16.39
CA PRO A 48 -15.09 -31.80 -17.04
C PRO A 48 -15.06 -31.47 -18.53
N ILE A 49 -14.19 -32.21 -19.21
CA ILE A 49 -14.07 -32.18 -20.66
C ILE A 49 -14.95 -33.29 -21.21
N TYR A 50 -15.78 -32.95 -22.19
CA TYR A 50 -16.72 -33.85 -22.83
C TYR A 50 -16.46 -33.93 -24.32
N ALA A 51 -16.86 -35.04 -24.93
CA ALA A 51 -16.77 -35.26 -26.37
C ALA A 51 -18.08 -35.83 -26.90
N ASN A 52 -18.75 -35.09 -27.79
CA ASN A 52 -19.95 -35.56 -28.48
C ASN A 52 -19.57 -36.13 -29.86
N GLN A 53 -20.17 -37.27 -30.25
CA GLN A 53 -19.96 -37.86 -31.58
C GLN A 53 -21.00 -37.35 -32.59
N GLY A 54 -20.64 -37.27 -33.87
CA GLY A 54 -21.53 -36.92 -34.99
C GLY A 54 -21.04 -35.74 -35.83
N ALA A 55 -21.82 -35.36 -36.86
CA ALA A 55 -21.47 -34.28 -37.80
C ALA A 55 -21.41 -32.88 -37.16
N LYS A 56 -22.04 -32.70 -35.99
CA LYS A 56 -21.93 -31.52 -35.11
C LYS A 56 -21.27 -31.86 -33.77
N GLY A 57 -20.55 -32.98 -33.72
CA GLY A 57 -19.80 -33.43 -32.56
C GLY A 57 -18.54 -32.60 -32.34
N GLY A 58 -17.96 -32.70 -31.14
CA GLY A 58 -16.75 -31.96 -30.78
C GLY A 58 -16.38 -32.17 -29.32
N ILE A 59 -15.16 -31.76 -29.00
CA ILE A 59 -14.60 -31.65 -27.66
C ILE A 59 -14.93 -30.26 -27.13
N TYR A 60 -15.44 -30.21 -25.91
CA TYR A 60 -15.76 -28.98 -25.20
C TYR A 60 -15.49 -29.16 -23.71
N ILE A 61 -15.27 -28.05 -23.03
CA ILE A 61 -15.25 -27.99 -21.57
C ILE A 61 -16.60 -27.45 -21.11
N ASP A 62 -17.12 -27.96 -20.00
CA ASP A 62 -18.33 -27.39 -19.41
C ASP A 62 -18.14 -25.90 -19.13
N SER A 63 -18.99 -25.06 -19.73
CA SER A 63 -18.94 -23.61 -19.53
C SER A 63 -19.18 -23.25 -18.07
N GLU A 64 -19.97 -24.05 -17.33
CA GLU A 64 -20.22 -23.81 -15.91
C GLU A 64 -18.96 -24.09 -15.07
N PHE A 65 -18.15 -25.09 -15.43
CA PHE A 65 -16.90 -25.41 -14.72
C PHE A 65 -15.79 -24.36 -14.87
N VAL A 66 -15.73 -23.70 -16.03
CA VAL A 66 -14.76 -22.61 -16.27
C VAL A 66 -15.06 -21.42 -15.37
N LEU A 67 -16.34 -21.17 -15.11
CA LEU A 67 -16.82 -20.15 -14.18
C LEU A 67 -16.64 -20.59 -12.71
N ASP A 68 -16.86 -21.88 -12.41
CA ASP A 68 -16.84 -22.43 -11.06
C ASP A 68 -15.44 -22.52 -10.41
N LYS A 69 -14.34 -22.35 -11.17
CA LYS A 69 -12.97 -22.35 -10.63
C LYS A 69 -12.32 -20.96 -10.52
N MET A 70 -13.02 -19.90 -10.90
CA MET A 70 -12.68 -18.53 -10.50
C MET A 70 -13.66 -18.10 -9.40
N THR A 71 -13.69 -18.85 -8.29
CA THR A 71 -14.57 -18.63 -7.13
C THR A 71 -14.23 -17.35 -6.38
N PHE A 72 -14.44 -16.21 -7.02
CA PHE A 72 -14.56 -14.93 -6.36
C PHE A 72 -16.04 -14.58 -6.38
N SER A 73 -16.63 -14.43 -5.21
CA SER A 73 -17.94 -13.80 -5.04
C SER A 73 -17.95 -12.42 -5.69
N ASP A 74 -19.14 -11.89 -5.96
CA ASP A 74 -19.29 -10.55 -6.52
C ASP A 74 -18.52 -9.48 -5.72
N ASP A 75 -18.53 -9.61 -4.38
CA ASP A 75 -17.81 -8.71 -3.47
C ASP A 75 -16.30 -8.87 -3.60
N GLU A 76 -15.79 -10.11 -3.69
CA GLU A 76 -14.35 -10.35 -3.88
C GLU A 76 -13.86 -9.82 -5.22
N GLN A 77 -14.64 -9.98 -6.29
CA GLN A 77 -14.32 -9.41 -7.60
C GLN A 77 -14.25 -7.87 -7.54
N ASN A 78 -15.23 -7.24 -6.87
CA ASN A 78 -15.24 -5.79 -6.67
C ASN A 78 -14.02 -5.33 -5.84
N GLN A 79 -13.65 -6.07 -4.80
CA GLN A 79 -12.47 -5.79 -3.98
C GLN A 79 -11.15 -5.91 -4.77
N ILE A 80 -11.04 -6.92 -5.64
CA ILE A 80 -9.87 -7.09 -6.51
C ILE A 80 -9.75 -5.93 -7.50
N LEU A 81 -10.83 -5.58 -8.19
CA LEU A 81 -10.84 -4.45 -9.13
C LEU A 81 -10.50 -3.13 -8.42
N MET A 82 -11.05 -2.91 -7.22
CA MET A 82 -10.73 -1.75 -6.39
C MET A 82 -9.25 -1.72 -5.99
N ALA A 83 -8.68 -2.86 -5.58
CA ALA A 83 -7.26 -2.94 -5.23
C ALA A 83 -6.35 -2.61 -6.42
N LEU A 84 -6.70 -3.09 -7.62
CA LEU A 84 -5.96 -2.79 -8.84
C LEU A 84 -6.02 -1.31 -9.22
N GLN A 85 -7.20 -0.68 -9.13
CA GLN A 85 -7.37 0.77 -9.34
C GLN A 85 -6.50 1.60 -8.38
N CYS A 86 -6.39 1.18 -7.12
CA CYS A 86 -5.51 1.84 -6.15
C CYS A 86 -4.02 1.65 -6.48
N ILE A 87 -3.61 0.48 -6.99
CA ILE A 87 -2.21 0.16 -7.31
C ILE A 87 -1.73 0.89 -8.58
N GLU A 88 -2.57 0.97 -9.61
CA GLU A 88 -2.25 1.66 -10.87
C GLU A 88 -1.89 3.14 -10.58
N ARG A 89 -2.71 3.81 -9.78
CA ARG A 89 -2.46 5.20 -9.36
C ARG A 89 -1.22 5.37 -8.47
N LEU A 90 -0.82 4.35 -7.72
CA LEU A 90 0.40 4.40 -6.89
C LEU A 90 1.69 4.41 -7.70
N GLN A 91 1.69 3.74 -8.85
CA GLN A 91 2.91 3.56 -9.63
C GLN A 91 3.10 4.66 -10.67
N ASP A 92 2.10 5.55 -10.86
CA ASP A 92 2.03 6.47 -12.00
C ASP A 92 2.34 5.74 -13.33
N ARG A 93 1.96 4.45 -13.35
CA ARG A 93 2.09 3.56 -14.48
C ARG A 93 0.69 3.28 -14.93
N ASP A 94 0.41 3.74 -16.12
CA ASP A 94 -0.66 3.19 -16.94
C ASP A 94 -0.20 1.78 -17.32
N GLU A 95 -0.36 0.79 -16.41
CA GLU A 95 -0.39 -0.63 -16.80
C GLU A 95 -1.70 -0.88 -17.54
N ALA A 96 -1.85 -0.12 -18.64
CA ALA A 96 -3.03 0.03 -19.44
C ALA A 96 -3.49 -1.36 -19.84
N GLY A 97 -4.57 -1.80 -19.21
CA GLY A 97 -5.22 -3.05 -19.52
C GLY A 97 -5.11 -4.16 -18.48
N LEU A 98 -4.40 -4.03 -17.35
CA LEU A 98 -4.55 -5.05 -16.29
C LEU A 98 -5.96 -5.00 -15.69
N ILE A 99 -6.44 -3.80 -15.36
CA ILE A 99 -7.80 -3.60 -14.87
C ILE A 99 -8.81 -3.99 -15.94
N ASP A 100 -8.60 -3.61 -17.20
CA ASP A 100 -9.54 -3.95 -18.29
C ASP A 100 -9.60 -5.46 -18.53
N LYS A 101 -8.45 -6.16 -18.49
CA LYS A 101 -8.41 -7.63 -18.59
C LYS A 101 -9.12 -8.28 -17.40
N MET A 102 -8.89 -7.81 -16.19
CA MET A 102 -9.55 -8.35 -14.99
C MET A 102 -11.04 -8.07 -14.96
N ALA A 103 -11.46 -6.88 -15.39
CA ALA A 103 -12.87 -6.49 -15.52
C ALA A 103 -13.57 -7.34 -16.58
N ALA A 104 -12.91 -7.60 -17.72
CA ALA A 104 -13.41 -8.51 -18.75
C ALA A 104 -13.51 -9.96 -18.25
N LEU A 105 -12.51 -10.44 -17.49
CA LEU A 105 -12.54 -11.78 -16.86
C LEU A 105 -13.70 -11.92 -15.86
N PHE A 106 -14.02 -10.86 -15.12
CA PHE A 106 -15.16 -10.83 -14.20
C PHE A 106 -16.49 -10.46 -14.87
N ASN A 107 -16.48 -10.13 -16.16
CA ASN A 107 -17.64 -9.59 -16.89
C ASN A 107 -18.28 -8.39 -16.17
N LYS A 108 -17.45 -7.48 -15.62
CA LYS A 108 -17.89 -6.28 -14.87
C LYS A 108 -17.50 -5.00 -15.59
N ASN A 109 -18.36 -3.99 -15.43
CA ASN A 109 -18.03 -2.63 -15.83
C ASN A 109 -17.13 -1.98 -14.77
N LYS A 110 -16.15 -1.17 -15.21
CA LYS A 110 -15.34 -0.34 -14.33
C LYS A 110 -16.25 0.69 -13.65
N LEU A 111 -16.47 0.55 -12.35
CA LEU A 111 -17.09 1.59 -11.54
C LEU A 111 -15.99 2.58 -11.12
N ASP A 112 -16.12 3.83 -11.55
CA ASP A 112 -15.20 4.93 -11.19
C ASP A 112 -15.83 5.81 -10.12
N TRP A 113 -15.97 5.24 -8.91
CA TRP A 113 -16.57 5.91 -7.76
C TRP A 113 -15.53 6.41 -6.76
N ILE A 114 -14.26 6.03 -6.95
CA ILE A 114 -13.16 6.37 -6.07
C ILE A 114 -11.92 6.76 -6.89
N GLU A 115 -11.45 7.97 -6.64
CA GLU A 115 -10.16 8.46 -7.13
C GLU A 115 -9.20 8.59 -5.96
N VAL A 116 -8.02 7.98 -6.10
CA VAL A 116 -6.99 8.02 -5.06
C VAL A 116 -5.75 8.67 -5.66
N ASP A 117 -5.54 9.92 -5.28
CA ASP A 117 -4.34 10.67 -5.63
C ASP A 117 -3.35 10.60 -4.45
N PHE A 118 -2.17 10.02 -4.71
CA PHE A 118 -1.09 9.94 -3.72
C PHE A 118 -0.08 11.09 -3.87
N THR A 119 -0.28 11.99 -4.82
CA THR A 119 0.51 13.19 -4.94
C THR A 119 0.25 14.10 -3.75
N THR A 120 1.30 14.74 -3.27
CA THR A 120 1.14 15.84 -2.31
C THR A 120 0.84 17.10 -3.09
N TRP A 121 0.06 18.02 -2.52
CA TRP A 121 -0.13 19.40 -3.04
C TRP A 121 1.18 20.13 -3.37
N HIS A 122 2.30 19.64 -2.83
CA HIS A 122 3.65 20.03 -3.21
C HIS A 122 4.15 19.07 -4.29
N TYR A 123 4.23 19.55 -5.53
CA TYR A 123 4.71 18.77 -6.67
C TYR A 123 6.18 18.37 -6.48
N ASN A 124 6.45 17.08 -6.20
CA ASN A 124 7.81 16.57 -6.14
C ASN A 124 7.88 15.10 -6.58
N ASN A 125 8.16 14.88 -7.87
CA ASN A 125 8.32 13.55 -8.49
C ASN A 125 9.39 12.67 -7.83
N SER A 126 10.27 13.23 -6.99
CA SER A 126 11.32 12.45 -6.30
C SER A 126 10.79 11.40 -5.32
N GLN A 127 9.50 11.46 -4.91
CA GLN A 127 8.92 10.43 -4.06
C GLN A 127 8.65 9.12 -4.82
N ASN A 128 8.17 9.17 -6.06
CA ASN A 128 7.90 7.98 -6.87
C ASN A 128 9.18 7.22 -7.21
N GLU A 129 10.26 7.94 -7.57
CA GLU A 129 11.57 7.34 -7.82
C GLU A 129 12.13 6.61 -6.58
N LYS A 130 12.01 7.22 -5.39
CA LYS A 130 12.40 6.59 -4.13
C LYS A 130 11.55 5.36 -3.83
N PHE A 131 10.24 5.44 -4.05
CA PHE A 131 9.32 4.34 -3.84
C PHE A 131 9.71 3.13 -4.68
N GLU A 132 9.87 3.31 -6.00
CA GLU A 132 10.24 2.22 -6.91
C GLU A 132 11.64 1.68 -6.63
N THR A 133 12.60 2.53 -6.28
CA THR A 133 13.94 2.11 -5.88
C THR A 133 13.90 1.22 -4.62
N ILE A 134 13.15 1.62 -3.60
CA ILE A 134 13.02 0.86 -2.35
C ILE A 134 12.24 -0.44 -2.60
N LYS A 135 11.15 -0.41 -3.38
CA LYS A 135 10.38 -1.59 -3.78
C LYS A 135 11.26 -2.62 -4.47
N LYS A 136 12.07 -2.18 -5.44
CA LYS A 136 13.06 -3.04 -6.11
C LYS A 136 14.06 -3.62 -5.12
N ALA A 137 14.61 -2.81 -4.21
CA ALA A 137 15.55 -3.29 -3.20
C ALA A 137 14.94 -4.30 -2.21
N ILE A 138 13.64 -4.17 -1.88
CA ILE A 138 12.91 -5.16 -1.06
C ILE A 138 12.81 -6.50 -1.79
N PHE A 139 12.37 -6.49 -3.05
CA PHE A 139 12.22 -7.73 -3.84
C PHE A 139 13.56 -8.40 -4.13
N GLU A 140 14.60 -7.62 -4.40
CA GLU A 140 15.95 -8.13 -4.64
C GLU A 140 16.72 -8.43 -3.35
N GLN A 141 16.13 -8.18 -2.17
CA GLN A 141 16.76 -8.33 -0.86
C GLN A 141 18.12 -7.61 -0.75
N LYS A 142 18.20 -6.39 -1.30
CA LYS A 142 19.41 -5.58 -1.32
C LYS A 142 19.41 -4.50 -0.24
N GLU A 143 20.60 -4.23 0.29
CA GLU A 143 20.82 -3.11 1.20
C GLU A 143 20.59 -1.78 0.48
N ILE A 144 20.00 -0.82 1.18
CA ILE A 144 19.94 0.58 0.74
C ILE A 144 20.73 1.48 1.70
N LYS A 145 21.37 2.49 1.12
CA LYS A 145 22.12 3.53 1.84
C LYS A 145 21.50 4.88 1.56
N PHE A 146 21.29 5.68 2.60
CA PHE A 146 20.69 7.01 2.45
C PHE A 146 21.07 7.96 3.58
N LYS A 147 20.94 9.27 3.32
CA LYS A 147 20.92 10.30 4.35
C LYS A 147 19.49 10.44 4.89
N TYR A 148 19.36 10.56 6.21
CA TYR A 148 18.08 10.68 6.89
C TYR A 148 18.08 11.88 7.83
N ILE A 149 17.02 12.68 7.74
CA ILE A 149 16.73 13.76 8.70
C ILE A 149 15.69 13.23 9.68
N ASN A 150 16.00 13.18 10.98
CA ASN A 150 15.04 12.74 11.98
C ASN A 150 14.03 13.86 12.33
N SER A 151 13.10 13.57 13.27
CA SER A 151 12.11 14.55 13.74
C SER A 151 12.73 15.78 14.42
N TYR A 152 13.96 15.67 14.93
CA TYR A 152 14.70 16.73 15.58
C TYR A 152 15.61 17.51 14.60
N GLY A 153 15.53 17.22 13.30
CA GLY A 153 16.34 17.89 12.27
C GLY A 153 17.77 17.34 12.13
N GLU A 154 18.15 16.33 12.91
CA GLU A 154 19.50 15.76 12.86
C GLU A 154 19.68 14.91 11.61
N LYS A 155 20.77 15.21 10.88
CA LYS A 155 21.18 14.47 9.68
C LYS A 155 22.04 13.28 10.08
N SER A 156 21.76 12.12 9.49
CA SER A 156 22.53 10.89 9.73
C SER A 156 22.58 10.02 8.48
N GLN A 157 23.68 9.29 8.28
CA GLN A 157 23.72 8.22 7.29
C GLN A 157 23.13 6.93 7.86
N ARG A 158 22.39 6.21 7.02
CA ARG A 158 21.71 4.96 7.35
C ARG A 158 22.01 3.91 6.29
N CYS A 159 22.26 2.70 6.77
CA CYS A 159 22.39 1.47 6.00
C CYS A 159 21.27 0.55 6.50
N VAL A 160 20.35 0.22 5.60
CA VAL A 160 19.11 -0.44 5.98
C VAL A 160 18.84 -1.59 5.03
N PHE A 161 18.48 -2.75 5.60
CA PHE A 161 17.80 -3.80 4.85
C PHE A 161 16.31 -3.50 4.80
N PRO A 162 15.78 -3.10 3.64
CA PRO A 162 14.39 -2.71 3.54
C PRO A 162 13.51 -3.96 3.64
N ASN A 163 12.45 -3.91 4.45
CA ASN A 163 11.56 -5.05 4.70
C ASN A 163 10.20 -4.86 4.03
N LYS A 164 9.57 -3.69 4.25
CA LYS A 164 8.28 -3.37 3.63
C LYS A 164 8.03 -1.87 3.60
N LEU A 165 7.29 -1.44 2.58
CA LEU A 165 6.68 -0.12 2.51
C LEU A 165 5.26 -0.18 3.09
N PHE A 166 4.84 0.86 3.79
CA PHE A 166 3.47 1.00 4.25
C PHE A 166 3.02 2.46 4.23
N PHE A 167 1.73 2.66 4.00
CA PHE A 167 1.11 3.97 3.97
C PHE A 167 0.36 4.21 5.28
N LYS A 168 0.59 5.36 5.93
CA LYS A 168 -0.11 5.75 7.16
C LYS A 168 -0.17 7.27 7.23
N ALA A 169 -1.29 7.83 7.68
CA ALA A 169 -1.45 9.29 7.86
C ALA A 169 -0.97 10.09 6.63
N ASN A 170 -1.45 9.71 5.45
CA ASN A 170 -1.16 10.34 4.16
C ASN A 170 0.32 10.41 3.78
N THR A 171 1.15 9.48 4.25
CA THR A 171 2.57 9.43 3.88
C THR A 171 3.10 8.00 3.84
N TRP A 172 4.07 7.78 2.95
CA TRP A 172 4.80 6.53 2.86
C TRP A 172 5.91 6.41 3.91
N TYR A 173 6.03 5.20 4.45
CA TYR A 173 7.08 4.80 5.38
C TYR A 173 7.75 3.50 4.93
N LEU A 174 9.06 3.41 5.20
CA LEU A 174 9.85 2.20 5.08
C LEU A 174 10.08 1.60 6.47
N GLN A 175 9.68 0.35 6.67
CA GLN A 175 10.22 -0.50 7.74
C GLN A 175 11.48 -1.19 7.22
N GLY A 176 12.58 -1.12 7.96
CA GLY A 176 13.78 -1.85 7.62
C GLY A 176 14.69 -2.08 8.83
N TYR A 177 15.59 -3.04 8.71
CA TYR A 177 16.58 -3.35 9.72
C TYR A 177 17.77 -2.42 9.57
N CYS A 178 17.99 -1.55 10.56
CA CYS A 178 19.05 -0.55 10.54
C CYS A 178 20.35 -1.14 11.08
N LEU A 179 21.38 -1.26 10.24
CA LEU A 179 22.65 -1.89 10.61
C LEU A 179 23.41 -1.10 11.67
N GLN A 180 23.34 0.23 11.64
CA GLN A 180 23.99 1.06 12.66
C GLN A 180 23.35 0.91 14.06
N LYS A 181 22.11 0.41 14.14
CA LYS A 181 21.35 0.31 15.39
C LYS A 181 20.97 -1.13 15.74
N ASN A 182 21.36 -2.12 14.92
CA ASN A 182 21.03 -3.53 15.08
C ASN A 182 19.56 -3.76 15.50
N SER A 183 18.64 -3.04 14.83
CA SER A 183 17.22 -3.07 15.18
C SER A 183 16.34 -2.58 14.03
N TYR A 184 15.10 -3.07 14.00
CA TYR A 184 14.08 -2.56 13.08
C TYR A 184 13.68 -1.13 13.40
N ARG A 185 13.60 -0.31 12.36
CA ARG A 185 13.16 1.09 12.44
C ARG A 185 12.22 1.44 11.30
N VAL A 186 11.50 2.53 11.50
CA VAL A 186 10.63 3.16 10.50
C VAL A 186 11.29 4.44 10.01
N PHE A 187 11.26 4.64 8.71
CA PHE A 187 11.77 5.83 8.03
C PHE A 187 10.66 6.42 7.15
N ARG A 188 10.25 7.66 7.41
CA ARG A 188 9.36 8.41 6.51
C ARG A 188 10.07 8.68 5.17
N LEU A 189 9.47 8.32 4.05
CA LEU A 189 10.11 8.43 2.72
C LEU A 189 10.48 9.86 2.36
N THR A 190 9.66 10.84 2.74
CA THR A 190 9.93 12.27 2.52
C THR A 190 11.20 12.77 3.21
N ARG A 191 11.67 12.07 4.26
CA ARG A 191 12.88 12.41 5.02
C ARG A 191 14.13 11.64 4.56
N ILE A 192 14.00 10.75 3.58
CA ILE A 192 15.10 10.05 2.93
C ILE A 192 15.68 10.94 1.83
N ILE A 193 16.99 11.16 1.88
CA ILE A 193 17.75 12.03 0.98
C ILE A 193 18.94 11.21 0.44
N GLU A 194 19.32 11.43 -0.83
CA GLU A 194 20.45 10.73 -1.47
C GLU A 194 20.35 9.20 -1.30
N LEU A 195 19.27 8.61 -1.80
CA LEU A 195 19.05 7.17 -1.77
C LEU A 195 19.94 6.46 -2.79
N LEU A 196 20.68 5.46 -2.33
CA LEU A 196 21.54 4.60 -3.14
C LEU A 196 21.22 3.14 -2.84
N THR A 197 21.15 2.30 -3.87
CA THR A 197 21.07 0.84 -3.69
C THR A 197 22.49 0.29 -3.65
N ALA A 198 22.84 -0.49 -2.62
CA ALA A 198 24.15 -1.11 -2.52
C ALA A 198 24.15 -2.48 -3.20
N SER A 199 25.31 -2.89 -3.72
CA SER A 199 25.50 -4.17 -4.41
C SER A 199 25.53 -5.38 -3.47
N ASN A 200 25.62 -5.14 -2.16
CA ASN A 200 25.75 -6.20 -1.18
C ASN A 200 24.38 -6.86 -0.93
N SER A 201 24.30 -8.14 -1.28
CA SER A 201 23.25 -9.03 -0.77
C SER A 201 23.64 -9.47 0.64
N PHE A 202 22.67 -9.55 1.52
CA PHE A 202 22.85 -10.05 2.89
C PHE A 202 21.89 -11.19 3.11
N GLN A 203 22.34 -12.26 3.77
CA GLN A 203 21.48 -13.40 4.06
C GLN A 203 20.52 -13.00 5.18
N LEU A 204 19.25 -12.83 4.81
CA LEU A 204 18.15 -12.44 5.70
C LEU A 204 17.98 -13.39 6.91
N GLU A 205 18.52 -14.60 6.81
CA GLU A 205 18.44 -15.71 7.78
C GLU A 205 19.01 -15.37 9.17
N GLU A 206 19.90 -14.37 9.27
CA GLU A 206 20.47 -13.92 10.55
C GLU A 206 19.66 -12.82 11.25
N ILE A 207 18.63 -12.26 10.58
CA ILE A 207 17.84 -11.15 11.14
C ILE A 207 16.56 -11.72 11.76
N ALA A 208 16.32 -11.37 13.03
CA ALA A 208 15.07 -11.71 13.72
C ALA A 208 13.85 -11.25 12.91
N LEU A 209 12.71 -11.95 13.03
CA LEU A 209 11.50 -11.59 12.29
C LEU A 209 11.09 -10.11 12.53
N PRO A 210 10.66 -9.38 11.49
CA PRO A 210 10.25 -8.00 11.64
C PRO A 210 9.02 -7.90 12.55
N PRO A 211 9.02 -6.98 13.54
CA PRO A 211 7.85 -6.77 14.38
C PRO A 211 6.68 -6.22 13.56
N LYS A 212 5.44 -6.44 14.04
CA LYS A 212 4.26 -5.76 13.49
C LYS A 212 4.47 -4.24 13.54
N ILE A 213 3.98 -3.52 12.52
CA ILE A 213 4.20 -2.06 12.37
C ILE A 213 3.83 -1.30 13.65
N ASN A 214 2.72 -1.65 14.30
CA ASN A 214 2.24 -1.00 15.52
C ASN A 214 3.09 -1.27 16.78
N LYS A 215 4.12 -2.11 16.69
CA LYS A 215 5.03 -2.48 17.79
C LYS A 215 6.47 -1.96 17.59
N ILE A 216 6.74 -1.14 16.56
CA ILE A 216 8.10 -0.66 16.29
C ILE A 216 8.45 0.48 17.27
N PRO A 217 9.65 0.51 17.88
CA PRO A 217 9.99 1.45 18.97
C PRO A 217 9.84 2.94 18.66
N ASN A 218 10.06 3.36 17.40
CA ASN A 218 9.87 4.76 16.99
C ASN A 218 8.38 5.16 16.81
N LEU A 219 7.44 4.24 17.03
CA LEU A 219 6.00 4.50 17.15
C LEU A 219 5.52 4.39 18.61
N ASN A 220 6.38 3.91 19.51
CA ASN A 220 6.16 3.89 20.96
C ASN A 220 6.66 5.19 21.60
N THR A 221 6.34 6.34 21.02
CA THR A 221 6.45 7.59 21.75
C THR A 221 5.52 7.48 22.97
N PRO A 222 5.97 7.84 24.19
CA PRO A 222 5.07 7.99 25.33
C PRO A 222 3.87 8.83 24.90
N ARG A 223 2.67 8.49 25.38
CA ARG A 223 1.46 9.22 25.01
C ARG A 223 0.97 10.01 26.20
N ILE A 224 0.46 11.19 25.91
CA ILE A 224 -0.10 12.10 26.89
C ILE A 224 -1.55 12.43 26.50
N LYS A 225 -2.43 12.47 27.50
CA LYS A 225 -3.78 12.98 27.32
C LYS A 225 -3.71 14.50 27.34
N VAL A 226 -4.28 15.15 26.34
CA VAL A 226 -4.33 16.61 26.22
C VAL A 226 -5.78 17.07 26.12
N ILE A 227 -6.03 18.25 26.68
CA ILE A 227 -7.26 19.01 26.46
C ILE A 227 -6.86 20.32 25.80
N LEU A 228 -7.30 20.51 24.56
CA LEU A 228 -7.01 21.69 23.75
C LEU A 228 -8.28 22.47 23.47
N LYS A 229 -8.20 23.79 23.50
CA LYS A 229 -9.27 24.70 23.11
C LYS A 229 -8.90 25.39 21.82
N PHE A 230 -9.77 25.31 20.81
CA PHE A 230 -9.59 25.93 19.51
C PHE A 230 -10.66 26.99 19.26
N ASP A 231 -10.23 28.11 18.69
CA ASP A 231 -11.13 29.18 18.25
C ASP A 231 -12.10 28.68 17.16
N LYS A 232 -13.37 29.08 17.24
CA LYS A 232 -14.40 28.70 16.27
C LYS A 232 -14.06 28.97 14.80
N SER A 233 -13.20 29.97 14.54
CA SER A 233 -12.74 30.37 13.20
C SER A 233 -11.98 29.29 12.44
N ILE A 234 -11.40 28.31 13.14
CA ILE A 234 -10.63 27.21 12.54
C ILE A 234 -11.36 25.86 12.61
N GLY A 235 -12.68 25.89 12.79
CA GLY A 235 -13.50 24.69 12.97
C GLY A 235 -13.25 23.62 11.92
N SER A 236 -13.20 23.97 10.64
CA SER A 236 -12.93 23.00 9.56
C SER A 236 -11.63 22.21 9.79
N VAL A 237 -10.56 22.88 10.19
CA VAL A 237 -9.26 22.23 10.47
C VAL A 237 -9.33 21.34 11.71
N VAL A 238 -10.10 21.75 12.73
CA VAL A 238 -10.29 20.95 13.95
C VAL A 238 -11.05 19.66 13.64
N PHE A 239 -12.12 19.75 12.84
CA PHE A 239 -12.90 18.60 12.40
C PHE A 239 -12.08 17.67 11.50
N ASP A 240 -11.27 18.20 10.57
CA ASP A 240 -10.40 17.41 9.71
C ASP A 240 -9.34 16.61 10.50
N GLU A 241 -8.80 17.18 11.58
CA GLU A 241 -7.70 16.57 12.34
C GLU A 241 -8.17 15.59 13.43
N PHE A 242 -9.28 15.89 14.12
CA PHE A 242 -9.73 15.12 15.29
C PHE A 242 -11.01 14.30 15.04
N GLY A 243 -11.82 14.68 14.06
CA GLY A 243 -13.15 14.12 13.82
C GLY A 243 -14.19 14.49 14.89
N ASP A 244 -15.46 14.33 14.55
CA ASP A 244 -16.59 14.82 15.36
C ASP A 244 -16.68 14.20 16.76
N GLY A 245 -16.21 12.96 16.93
CA GLY A 245 -16.45 12.15 18.13
C GLY A 245 -15.76 12.61 19.42
N VAL A 246 -14.82 13.57 19.33
CA VAL A 246 -14.01 14.06 20.47
C VAL A 246 -14.08 15.58 20.66
N ILE A 247 -14.96 16.25 19.90
CA ILE A 247 -15.11 17.70 19.88
C ILE A 247 -16.36 18.07 20.68
N CYS A 248 -16.20 18.95 21.67
CA CYS A 248 -17.30 19.57 22.40
C CYS A 248 -17.26 21.08 22.20
N GLU A 249 -18.41 21.73 22.05
CA GLU A 249 -18.46 23.19 22.02
C GLU A 249 -18.54 23.78 23.44
N ASP A 250 -17.79 24.86 23.69
CA ASP A 250 -17.95 25.67 24.88
C ASP A 250 -19.12 26.66 24.73
N THR A 251 -19.47 27.36 25.81
CA THR A 251 -20.57 28.34 25.82
C THR A 251 -20.37 29.52 24.86
N ALA A 252 -19.17 29.73 24.33
CA ALA A 252 -18.83 30.76 23.37
C ALA A 252 -18.71 30.23 21.91
N GLY A 253 -18.98 28.93 21.71
CA GLY A 253 -18.91 28.24 20.42
C GLY A 253 -17.49 27.85 20.00
N ASN A 254 -16.51 27.88 20.92
CA ASN A 254 -15.17 27.35 20.66
C ASN A 254 -15.14 25.83 20.82
N TYR A 255 -14.20 25.18 20.17
CA TYR A 255 -14.08 23.73 20.19
C TYR A 255 -13.11 23.26 21.27
N ILE A 256 -13.56 22.40 22.18
CA ILE A 256 -12.75 21.72 23.18
C ILE A 256 -12.53 20.28 22.70
N VAL A 257 -11.25 19.89 22.58
CA VAL A 257 -10.83 18.58 22.11
C VAL A 257 -10.10 17.85 23.23
N SER A 258 -10.54 16.63 23.56
CA SER A 258 -9.83 15.72 24.46
C SER A 258 -9.27 14.54 23.68
N SER A 259 -7.94 14.47 23.55
CA SER A 259 -7.28 13.42 22.75
C SER A 259 -6.02 12.87 23.41
N VAL A 260 -5.56 11.71 22.95
CA VAL A 260 -4.34 11.04 23.41
C VAL A 260 -3.31 11.04 22.29
N VAL A 261 -2.29 11.88 22.45
CA VAL A 261 -1.30 12.22 21.42
C VAL A 261 0.11 11.80 21.84
N PRO A 262 1.06 11.65 20.90
CA PRO A 262 2.47 11.45 21.22
C PRO A 262 3.02 12.62 22.07
N ASP A 263 3.71 12.31 23.17
CA ASP A 263 4.47 13.25 24.01
C ASP A 263 5.91 13.35 23.50
N ASP A 264 6.08 14.01 22.36
CA ASP A 264 7.38 14.35 21.82
C ASP A 264 7.36 15.76 21.21
N TYR A 265 8.48 16.17 20.61
CA TYR A 265 8.64 17.49 20.01
C TYR A 265 7.57 17.82 18.95
N TRP A 266 6.99 16.82 18.28
CA TRP A 266 5.94 17.05 17.30
C TRP A 266 4.73 17.74 17.93
N LEU A 267 4.37 17.40 19.18
CA LEU A 267 3.19 17.96 19.85
C LEU A 267 3.30 19.48 20.02
N ILE A 268 4.46 19.98 20.43
CA ILE A 268 4.70 21.42 20.59
C ILE A 268 4.61 22.12 19.23
N SER A 269 5.27 21.58 18.20
CA SER A 269 5.20 22.13 16.84
C SER A 269 3.78 22.09 16.26
N PHE A 270 3.03 21.03 16.53
CA PHE A 270 1.64 20.87 16.13
C PHE A 270 0.75 21.95 16.76
N ILE A 271 0.82 22.14 18.07
CA ILE A 271 0.08 23.21 18.76
C ILE A 271 0.44 24.57 18.17
N LEU A 272 1.72 24.87 18.01
CA LEU A 272 2.16 26.16 17.48
C LEU A 272 1.75 26.41 16.02
N SER A 273 1.45 25.36 15.24
CA SER A 273 1.01 25.50 13.85
C SER A 273 -0.34 26.20 13.71
N PHE A 274 -1.17 26.17 14.77
CA PHE A 274 -2.45 26.91 14.84
C PHE A 274 -2.28 28.35 15.35
N GLY A 275 -1.06 28.76 15.70
CA GLY A 275 -0.76 30.10 16.19
C GLY A 275 -1.56 30.46 17.45
N SER A 276 -2.19 31.64 17.44
CA SER A 276 -3.00 32.13 18.57
C SER A 276 -4.41 31.52 18.65
N LYS A 277 -4.75 30.60 17.75
CA LYS A 277 -6.09 29.98 17.67
C LYS A 277 -6.23 28.71 18.48
N VAL A 278 -5.19 28.29 19.20
CA VAL A 278 -5.23 27.15 20.12
C VAL A 278 -4.72 27.54 21.50
N GLU A 279 -5.34 26.97 22.53
CA GLU A 279 -4.89 27.02 23.91
C GLU A 279 -4.77 25.60 24.47
N VAL A 280 -3.69 25.35 25.21
CA VAL A 280 -3.55 24.15 26.05
C VAL A 280 -4.27 24.39 27.37
N ILE A 281 -5.34 23.62 27.61
CA ILE A 281 -6.06 23.59 28.90
C ILE A 281 -5.33 22.62 29.85
N GLU A 282 -5.06 21.40 29.39
CA GLU A 282 -4.35 20.37 30.16
C GLU A 282 -3.40 19.54 29.27
N PRO A 283 -2.28 19.03 29.79
CA PRO A 283 -1.76 19.24 31.15
C PRO A 283 -0.89 20.50 31.29
N GLN A 284 -0.70 20.98 32.53
CA GLN A 284 0.05 22.20 32.81
C GLN A 284 1.51 22.15 32.33
N ASP A 285 2.19 21.00 32.48
CA ASP A 285 3.57 20.81 31.99
C ASP A 285 3.70 21.07 30.48
N LEU A 286 2.70 20.66 29.70
CA LEU A 286 2.67 20.93 28.25
C LEU A 286 2.46 22.43 27.97
N LYS A 287 1.58 23.09 28.73
CA LYS A 287 1.36 24.54 28.63
C LYS A 287 2.66 25.31 28.88
N ASP A 288 3.42 24.92 29.91
CA ASP A 288 4.70 25.54 30.25
C ASP A 288 5.75 25.34 29.15
N LYS A 289 5.84 24.13 28.58
CA LYS A 289 6.69 23.82 27.42
C LYS A 289 6.36 24.70 26.21
N VAL A 290 5.08 24.88 25.90
CA VAL A 290 4.63 25.74 24.79
C VAL A 290 4.99 27.22 25.06
N ILE A 291 4.79 27.72 26.28
CA ILE A 291 5.18 29.09 26.66
C ILE A 291 6.69 29.32 26.50
N ILE A 292 7.52 28.37 26.93
CA ILE A 292 8.98 28.43 26.75
C ILE A 292 9.31 28.57 25.26
N GLU A 293 8.69 27.78 24.39
CA GLU A 293 8.95 27.83 22.96
C GLU A 293 8.45 29.13 22.32
N ILE A 294 7.29 29.64 22.70
CA ILE A 294 6.78 30.95 22.26
C ILE A 294 7.76 32.07 22.64
N ASN A 295 8.36 32.01 23.83
CA ASN A 295 9.36 33.00 24.25
C ASN A 295 10.63 32.93 23.39
N LYS A 296 11.07 31.74 22.98
CA LYS A 296 12.19 31.59 22.02
C LYS A 296 11.82 32.19 20.66
N ILE A 297 10.62 31.88 20.15
CA ILE A 297 10.11 32.46 18.89
C ILE A 297 10.12 33.99 18.98
N LYS A 298 9.56 34.54 20.05
CA LYS A 298 9.53 36.00 20.30
C LYS A 298 10.94 36.60 20.34
N ALA A 299 11.93 35.89 20.90
CA ALA A 299 13.31 36.35 20.95
C ALA A 299 13.93 36.41 19.54
N VAL A 300 13.67 35.44 18.67
CA VAL A 300 14.15 35.44 17.26
C VAL A 300 13.69 36.70 16.52
N TYR A 301 12.41 37.05 16.65
CA TYR A 301 11.85 38.26 15.99
C TYR A 301 12.21 39.58 16.66
N LYS A 302 12.71 39.55 17.91
CA LYS A 302 13.18 40.75 18.63
C LYS A 302 14.66 41.06 18.38
N GLN A 303 15.41 40.14 17.78
CA GLN A 303 16.82 40.34 17.43
C GLN A 303 17.02 41.05 16.08
N THR A 304 15.97 41.72 15.58
CA THR A 304 16.00 42.60 14.40
C THR A 304 15.88 44.04 14.85
#